data_AF-A0A5D0VM10-F1
#
_entry.id   AF-A0A5D0VM10-F1
#
_cell.length_a   1.000
_cell.length_b   1.000
_cell.length_c   1.000
_cell.angle_alpha   90.00
_cell.angle_beta   90.00
_cell.angle_gamma   90.00
#
_symmetry.space_group_name_H-M   'P 1'
#
loop_
_entity.id
_entity.type
_entity.pdbx_description
1 polymer ?
#
loop_
_entity_poly.entity_id
_entity_poly.type
_entity_poly.pdbx_seq_one_letter_code
_entity_poly.pdbx_strand_id
1 'polypeptide(L)'
;MKKTLIVVLGSLLLYGCQSLPSAEEGIETDAVFISASHCLNEYLDDLEKVHYGPCLKVITINGEEPDVREDGFIELPIATAMTIGVSCVYRHADGSPIPATMENADFAVKDSTFAKAGKRWYLHAHKQARGVVGCEPTLSQSVYPTYDTE
;
A
#
# COMPACT_ATOMS: atom_id res chain seq x y z
N MET A 1 48.47 47.81 -37.35
CA MET A 1 48.37 46.86 -36.22
C MET A 1 46.96 46.93 -35.64
N LYS A 2 46.15 45.88 -35.80
CA LYS A 2 44.90 45.69 -35.04
C LYS A 2 44.56 44.19 -35.06
N LYS A 3 44.69 43.56 -33.90
CA LYS A 3 44.28 42.18 -33.60
C LYS A 3 42.85 42.22 -33.08
N THR A 4 41.93 41.42 -33.63
CA THR A 4 40.75 40.88 -32.90
C THR A 4 40.11 39.80 -33.78
N LEU A 5 40.47 38.53 -33.57
CA LEU A 5 39.84 37.54 -32.68
C LEU A 5 38.64 36.83 -33.35
N ILE A 6 38.90 35.59 -33.74
CA ILE A 6 37.97 34.56 -34.21
C ILE A 6 37.11 34.10 -33.02
N VAL A 7 35.79 34.06 -33.19
CA VAL A 7 34.92 33.10 -32.47
C VAL A 7 33.85 32.63 -33.46
N VAL A 8 34.11 31.49 -34.08
CA VAL A 8 33.12 30.63 -34.74
C VAL A 8 32.94 29.45 -33.80
N LEU A 9 31.78 29.33 -33.14
CA LEU A 9 31.09 28.08 -32.82
C LEU A 9 29.96 28.38 -31.83
N GLY A 10 28.73 28.01 -32.18
CA GLY A 10 27.55 28.20 -31.34
C GLY A 10 26.37 27.37 -31.80
N SER A 11 26.62 26.07 -31.99
CA SER A 11 25.72 24.93 -31.81
C SER A 11 24.21 25.12 -32.05
N LEU A 12 23.78 24.76 -33.26
CA LEU A 12 22.49 24.10 -33.49
C LEU A 12 22.44 22.80 -32.68
N LEU A 13 21.61 22.70 -31.64
CA LEU A 13 21.02 21.43 -31.14
C LEU A 13 19.81 21.75 -30.24
N LEU A 14 18.67 22.09 -30.83
CA LEU A 14 17.35 22.05 -30.19
C LEU A 14 16.52 20.96 -30.89
N TYR A 15 16.97 19.71 -30.73
CA TYR A 15 16.15 18.52 -30.98
C TYR A 15 16.31 17.61 -29.77
N GLY A 16 15.30 17.64 -28.90
CA GLY A 16 15.33 16.89 -27.65
C GLY A 16 14.12 17.13 -26.76
N CYS A 17 12.93 17.37 -27.32
CA CYS A 17 11.72 16.96 -26.62
C CYS A 17 11.69 15.44 -26.71
N GLN A 18 12.40 14.76 -25.80
CA GLN A 18 12.06 13.38 -25.51
C GLN A 18 10.63 13.41 -25.00
N SER A 19 9.71 12.97 -25.86
CA SER A 19 8.47 12.35 -25.43
C SER A 19 8.86 11.26 -24.44
N LEU A 20 8.82 11.60 -23.15
CA LEU A 20 8.76 10.61 -22.09
C LEU A 20 7.63 9.64 -22.50
N PRO A 21 7.88 8.33 -22.58
CA PRO A 21 6.78 7.39 -22.56
C PRO A 21 5.93 7.74 -21.34
N SER A 22 4.61 7.83 -21.50
CA SER A 22 3.72 7.75 -20.34
C SER A 22 4.21 6.58 -19.49
N ALA A 23 4.38 6.78 -18.19
CA ALA A 23 4.79 5.74 -17.25
C ALA A 23 3.66 4.71 -17.04
N GLU A 24 3.16 4.17 -18.15
CA GLU A 24 2.18 3.10 -18.28
C GLU A 24 2.76 1.93 -19.08
N GLU A 25 4.09 1.86 -19.23
CA GLU A 25 4.76 0.62 -19.64
C GLU A 25 4.86 -0.32 -18.43
N GLY A 26 3.90 -1.23 -18.31
CA GLY A 26 4.06 -2.46 -17.54
C GLY A 26 3.04 -2.78 -16.43
N ILE A 27 1.85 -2.19 -16.41
CA ILE A 27 0.77 -2.70 -15.56
C ILE A 27 0.07 -3.80 -16.36
N GLU A 28 0.29 -5.07 -16.01
CA GLU A 28 -0.56 -6.16 -16.45
C GLU A 28 -2.01 -5.78 -16.16
N THR A 29 -2.82 -5.73 -17.22
CA THR A 29 -4.16 -5.11 -17.21
C THR A 29 -5.19 -5.85 -16.35
N ASP A 30 -4.78 -6.91 -15.65
CA ASP A 30 -5.63 -7.85 -14.92
C ASP A 30 -5.20 -8.03 -13.44
N ALA A 31 -4.60 -7.00 -12.84
CA ALA A 31 -4.16 -7.04 -11.45
C ALA A 31 -4.78 -5.96 -10.55
N VAL A 32 -4.88 -6.28 -9.26
CA VAL A 32 -5.05 -5.31 -8.18
C VAL A 32 -3.80 -5.26 -7.31
N PHE A 33 -3.69 -4.24 -6.49
CA PHE A 33 -2.56 -4.04 -5.59
C PHE A 33 -3.06 -4.01 -4.16
N ILE A 34 -2.58 -4.93 -3.32
CA ILE A 34 -2.87 -4.90 -1.88
C ILE A 34 -1.64 -4.42 -1.12
N SER A 35 -1.82 -3.52 -0.15
CA SER A 35 -0.69 -3.09 0.67
C SER A 35 -0.18 -4.25 1.52
N ALA A 36 1.13 -4.49 1.53
CA ALA A 36 1.76 -5.57 2.29
C ALA A 36 1.65 -5.37 3.80
N SER A 37 1.39 -4.15 4.26
CA SER A 37 1.16 -3.85 5.66
C SER A 37 0.35 -2.57 5.85
N HIS A 38 -0.44 -2.49 6.91
CA HIS A 38 -1.20 -1.30 7.28
C HIS A 38 -1.19 -1.12 8.80
N CYS A 39 -1.01 0.11 9.28
CA CYS A 39 -1.14 0.44 10.69
C CYS A 39 -2.29 1.42 10.91
N LEU A 40 -3.29 1.02 11.70
CA LEU A 40 -4.43 1.88 12.01
C LEU A 40 -4.03 2.98 12.97
N ASN A 41 -4.37 4.21 12.61
CA ASN A 41 -4.22 5.37 13.46
C ASN A 41 -5.54 6.15 13.43
N GLU A 42 -5.93 6.70 14.59
CA GLU A 42 -7.14 7.53 14.72
C GLU A 42 -6.75 8.82 15.43
N TYR A 43 -7.11 9.96 14.86
CA TYR A 43 -6.94 11.24 15.55
C TYR A 43 -8.12 11.46 16.50
N LEU A 44 -7.80 11.77 17.76
CA LEU A 44 -8.77 11.97 18.82
C LEU A 44 -8.91 13.47 19.08
N ASP A 45 -9.98 14.06 18.58
CA ASP A 45 -10.24 15.50 18.71
C ASP A 45 -10.33 15.94 20.19
N ASP A 46 -10.86 15.09 21.06
CA ASP A 46 -11.01 15.34 22.49
C ASP A 46 -9.68 15.39 23.26
N LEU A 47 -8.66 14.73 22.73
CA LEU A 47 -7.33 14.65 23.34
C LEU A 47 -6.24 15.38 22.54
N GLU A 48 -6.61 15.94 21.38
CA GLU A 48 -5.75 16.54 20.36
C GLU A 48 -4.53 15.65 20.00
N LYS A 49 -4.74 14.33 19.96
CA LYS A 49 -3.66 13.33 19.83
C LYS A 49 -4.02 12.19 18.91
N VAL A 50 -3.00 11.61 18.27
CA VAL A 50 -3.16 10.37 17.50
C VAL A 50 -3.13 9.17 18.45
N HIS A 51 -4.13 8.31 18.33
CA HIS A 51 -4.14 6.98 18.90
C HIS A 51 -3.57 5.97 17.91
N TYR A 52 -2.58 5.19 18.35
CA TYR A 52 -2.00 4.11 17.57
C TYR A 52 -2.77 2.83 17.80
N GLY A 53 -3.54 2.41 16.80
CA GLY A 53 -4.20 1.11 16.77
C GLY A 53 -3.27 -0.02 16.30
N PRO A 54 -3.81 -1.22 16.07
CA PRO A 54 -3.03 -2.36 15.63
C PRO A 54 -2.48 -2.18 14.20
N CYS A 55 -1.35 -2.84 13.93
CA CYS A 55 -0.83 -3.03 12.59
C CYS A 55 -1.16 -4.42 12.08
N LEU A 56 -1.41 -4.54 10.78
CA LEU A 56 -1.55 -5.78 10.04
C LEU A 56 -0.38 -5.88 9.05
N LYS A 57 0.17 -7.08 8.89
CA LYS A 57 1.13 -7.42 7.84
C LYS A 57 0.62 -8.66 7.09
N VAL A 58 0.68 -8.64 5.76
CA VAL A 58 0.46 -9.84 4.93
C VAL A 58 1.69 -10.74 5.06
N ILE A 59 1.47 -12.00 5.43
CA ILE A 59 2.52 -13.00 5.63
C ILE A 59 2.47 -14.13 4.60
N THR A 60 1.31 -14.42 4.01
CA THR A 60 1.19 -15.40 2.92
C THR A 60 0.09 -15.04 1.92
N ILE A 61 0.25 -15.48 0.67
CA ILE A 61 -0.79 -15.55 -0.36
C ILE A 61 -0.92 -17.02 -0.77
N ASN A 62 -2.09 -17.62 -0.57
CA ASN A 62 -2.33 -19.06 -0.79
C ASN A 62 -1.30 -19.98 -0.12
N GLY A 63 -0.76 -19.57 1.05
CA GLY A 63 0.25 -20.32 1.80
C GLY A 63 1.70 -20.08 1.36
N GLU A 64 1.94 -19.28 0.31
CA GLU A 64 3.26 -18.92 -0.18
C GLU A 64 3.68 -17.53 0.30
N GLU A 65 4.99 -17.27 0.39
CA GLU A 65 5.52 -15.96 0.77
C GLU A 65 5.08 -14.89 -0.25
N PRO A 66 4.55 -13.74 0.19
CA PRO A 66 4.09 -12.71 -0.74
C PRO A 66 5.27 -12.07 -1.48
N ASP A 67 5.12 -11.90 -2.80
CA ASP A 67 6.03 -11.07 -3.60
C ASP A 67 5.69 -9.58 -3.40
N VAL A 68 6.43 -8.92 -2.50
CA VAL A 68 6.23 -7.52 -2.16
C VAL A 68 7.09 -6.65 -3.06
N ARG A 69 6.44 -5.80 -3.85
CA ARG A 69 7.06 -4.83 -4.75
C ARG A 69 7.78 -3.73 -3.96
N GLU A 70 8.65 -3.00 -4.64
CA GLU A 70 9.39 -1.87 -4.05
C GLU A 70 8.49 -0.77 -3.47
N ASP A 71 7.26 -0.61 -3.99
CA ASP A 71 6.28 0.35 -3.49
C ASP A 71 5.49 -0.13 -2.26
N GLY A 72 5.80 -1.34 -1.75
CA GLY A 72 5.15 -1.92 -0.57
C GLY A 72 3.78 -2.54 -0.85
N PHE A 73 3.45 -2.78 -2.12
CA PHE A 73 2.25 -3.49 -2.54
C PHE A 73 2.56 -4.89 -3.07
N ILE A 74 1.59 -5.78 -2.95
CA ILE A 74 1.58 -7.11 -3.53
C ILE A 74 0.60 -7.07 -4.70
N GLU A 75 1.03 -7.57 -5.84
CA GLU A 75 0.20 -7.68 -7.04
C GLU A 75 -0.62 -8.97 -6.98
N LEU A 76 -1.93 -8.86 -7.15
CA LEU A 76 -2.85 -10.00 -7.09
C LEU A 76 -3.73 -10.03 -8.34
N PRO A 77 -4.04 -11.22 -8.88
CA PRO A 77 -4.94 -11.33 -10.03
C PRO A 77 -6.36 -10.90 -9.68
N ILE A 78 -7.03 -10.23 -10.62
CA ILE A 78 -8.48 -9.98 -10.54
C ILE A 78 -9.26 -11.28 -10.63
N ALA A 79 -10.54 -11.23 -10.25
CA ALA A 79 -11.49 -12.33 -10.48
C ALA A 79 -11.08 -13.72 -9.92
N THR A 80 -10.16 -13.75 -8.94
CA THR A 80 -9.55 -14.99 -8.45
C THR A 80 -9.78 -15.14 -6.95
N ALA A 81 -10.32 -16.29 -6.53
CA ALA A 81 -10.44 -16.62 -5.12
C ALA A 81 -9.07 -17.01 -4.54
N MET A 82 -8.77 -16.53 -3.35
CA MET A 82 -7.49 -16.78 -2.67
C MET A 82 -7.62 -16.60 -1.15
N THR A 83 -6.65 -17.14 -0.43
CA THR A 83 -6.51 -16.91 1.02
C THR A 83 -5.27 -16.05 1.28
N ILE A 84 -5.47 -14.96 2.00
CA ILE A 84 -4.38 -14.07 2.43
C ILE A 84 -4.14 -14.33 3.91
N GLY A 85 -2.98 -14.88 4.26
CA GLY A 85 -2.55 -15.01 5.64
C GLY A 85 -1.99 -13.68 6.13
N VAL A 86 -2.42 -13.24 7.31
CA VAL A 86 -1.99 -11.98 7.92
C VAL A 86 -1.53 -12.17 9.35
N SER A 87 -0.70 -11.23 9.83
CA SER A 87 -0.29 -11.11 11.21
C SER A 87 -0.64 -9.72 11.73
N CYS A 88 -1.36 -9.65 12.84
CA CYS A 88 -1.68 -8.42 13.53
C CYS A 88 -0.79 -8.25 14.77
N VAL A 89 -0.45 -7.01 15.11
CA VAL A 89 0.24 -6.67 16.38
C VAL A 89 -0.27 -5.33 16.91
N TYR A 90 -0.57 -5.28 18.20
CA TYR A 90 -0.98 -4.05 18.88
C TYR A 90 0.23 -3.16 19.16
N ARG A 91 -0.03 -1.87 19.39
CA ARG A 91 1.02 -0.89 19.64
C ARG A 91 0.81 -0.14 20.94
N HIS A 92 1.93 0.27 21.53
CA HIS A 92 1.97 1.22 22.62
C HIS A 92 1.57 2.62 22.13
N ALA A 93 1.33 3.53 23.07
CA ALA A 93 0.99 4.93 22.78
C ALA A 93 2.10 5.72 22.06
N ASP A 94 3.31 5.19 21.99
CA ASP A 94 4.42 5.73 21.21
C ASP A 94 4.55 5.10 19.80
N GLY A 95 3.65 4.18 19.44
CA GLY A 95 3.64 3.47 18.17
C GLY A 95 4.58 2.25 18.11
N SER A 96 5.29 1.90 19.18
CA SER A 96 6.09 0.68 19.22
C SER A 96 5.19 -0.57 19.34
N PRO A 97 5.52 -1.69 18.67
CA PRO A 97 4.71 -2.91 18.74
C PRO A 97 4.77 -3.54 20.13
N ILE A 98 3.71 -4.26 20.50
CA ILE A 98 3.59 -5.07 21.71
C ILE A 98 3.70 -6.55 21.28
N PRO A 99 4.89 -7.17 21.25
CA PRO A 99 5.08 -8.49 20.63
C PRO A 99 4.21 -9.60 21.21
N ALA A 100 3.87 -9.51 22.50
CA ALA A 100 2.99 -10.47 23.18
C ALA A 100 1.54 -10.49 22.66
N THR A 101 1.15 -9.53 21.82
CA THR A 101 -0.19 -9.41 21.22
C THR A 101 -0.24 -9.87 19.77
N MET A 102 0.86 -10.46 19.27
CA MET A 102 0.93 -10.93 17.90
C MET A 102 -0.05 -12.09 17.68
N GLU A 103 -0.88 -11.97 16.67
CA GLU A 103 -1.89 -12.97 16.31
C GLU A 103 -1.99 -13.08 14.79
N ASN A 104 -2.22 -14.28 14.29
CA ASN A 104 -2.38 -14.52 12.86
C ASN A 104 -3.84 -14.83 12.54
N ALA A 105 -4.27 -14.40 11.36
CA ALA A 105 -5.60 -14.68 10.84
C ALA A 105 -5.52 -14.91 9.32
N ASP A 106 -6.51 -15.64 8.79
CA ASP A 106 -6.69 -15.80 7.36
C ASP A 106 -7.82 -14.88 6.88
N PHE A 107 -7.60 -14.20 5.76
CA PHE A 107 -8.60 -13.42 5.07
C PHE A 107 -8.96 -14.08 3.74
N ALA A 108 -10.22 -14.51 3.60
CA ALA A 108 -10.72 -15.13 2.38
C ALA A 108 -11.15 -14.07 1.36
N VAL A 109 -10.51 -14.09 0.20
CA VAL A 109 -10.87 -13.28 -0.97
C VAL A 109 -11.75 -14.13 -1.89
N LYS A 110 -12.90 -13.58 -2.27
CA LYS A 110 -13.77 -14.21 -3.29
C LYS A 110 -13.33 -13.75 -4.67
N ASP A 111 -13.64 -14.53 -5.70
CA ASP A 111 -13.47 -14.14 -7.10
C ASP A 111 -14.10 -12.76 -7.40
N SER A 112 -15.25 -12.47 -6.82
CA SER A 112 -15.97 -11.20 -6.96
C SER A 112 -15.37 -10.02 -6.20
N THR A 113 -14.45 -10.24 -5.25
CA THR A 113 -13.88 -9.17 -4.42
C THR A 113 -13.05 -8.19 -5.24
N PHE A 114 -12.18 -8.71 -6.12
CA PHE A 114 -11.32 -7.90 -6.97
C PHE A 114 -11.85 -7.88 -8.41
N ALA A 115 -12.99 -7.24 -8.61
CA ALA A 115 -13.67 -7.22 -9.91
C ALA A 115 -13.09 -6.22 -10.93
N LYS A 116 -12.25 -5.26 -10.49
CA LYS A 116 -11.71 -4.19 -11.35
C LYS A 116 -10.20 -4.07 -11.14
N ALA A 117 -9.45 -4.13 -12.23
CA ALA A 117 -8.00 -3.96 -12.24
C ALA A 117 -7.56 -2.52 -11.88
N GLY A 118 -6.28 -2.37 -11.54
CA GLY A 118 -5.65 -1.09 -11.23
C GLY A 118 -6.09 -0.46 -9.90
N LYS A 119 -6.82 -1.21 -9.06
CA LYS A 119 -7.28 -0.74 -7.74
C LYS A 119 -6.27 -1.07 -6.65
N ARG A 120 -6.10 -0.12 -5.73
CA ARG A 120 -5.35 -0.31 -4.49
C ARG A 120 -6.29 -0.66 -3.35
N TRP A 121 -5.87 -1.64 -2.56
CA TRP A 121 -6.62 -2.18 -1.44
C TRP A 121 -5.73 -2.26 -0.20
N TYR A 122 -6.37 -2.20 0.96
CA TYR A 122 -5.75 -2.20 2.27
C TYR A 122 -6.50 -3.20 3.15
N LEU A 123 -5.74 -4.10 3.78
CA LEU A 123 -6.25 -4.89 4.88
C LEU A 123 -5.94 -4.16 6.19
N HIS A 124 -6.99 -3.83 6.93
CA HIS A 124 -6.88 -3.28 8.26
C HIS A 124 -6.96 -4.41 9.28
N ALA A 125 -6.14 -4.34 10.34
CA ALA A 125 -6.23 -5.27 11.47
C ALA A 125 -7.61 -5.26 12.16
N HIS A 126 -8.36 -4.16 12.01
CA HIS A 126 -9.70 -3.98 12.54
C HIS A 126 -10.42 -2.82 11.84
N LYS A 127 -11.71 -2.62 12.14
CA LYS A 127 -12.51 -1.46 11.66
C LYS A 127 -12.18 -0.12 12.33
N GLN A 128 -11.50 -0.13 13.48
CA GLN A 128 -11.19 1.07 14.27
C GLN A 128 -9.89 0.89 15.06
N ALA A 129 -9.27 1.99 15.50
CA ALA A 129 -7.98 1.94 16.18
C ALA A 129 -8.11 1.64 17.70
N ARG A 130 -9.23 2.02 18.32
CA ARG A 130 -9.44 1.95 19.78
C ARG A 130 -10.38 0.82 20.21
N GLY A 131 -10.14 0.26 21.40
CA GLY A 131 -11.08 -0.63 22.09
C GLY A 131 -11.31 -1.96 21.37
N VAL A 132 -10.38 -2.35 20.51
CA VAL A 132 -10.42 -3.59 19.70
C VAL A 132 -9.54 -4.65 20.32
N VAL A 133 -9.91 -5.92 20.14
CA VAL A 133 -9.18 -7.08 20.64
C VAL A 133 -9.16 -8.14 19.55
N GLY A 134 -8.02 -8.82 19.41
CA GLY A 134 -7.81 -9.84 18.39
C GLY A 134 -7.39 -9.28 17.02
N CYS A 135 -7.21 -10.17 16.05
CA CYS A 135 -6.95 -9.86 14.64
C CYS A 135 -8.24 -10.12 13.83
N GLU A 136 -8.95 -9.06 13.43
CA GLU A 136 -10.17 -9.15 12.63
C GLU A 136 -9.99 -8.39 11.31
N PRO A 137 -9.34 -9.01 10.31
CA PRO A 137 -8.96 -8.31 9.09
C PRO A 137 -10.17 -7.82 8.30
N THR A 138 -10.13 -6.56 7.89
CA THR A 138 -11.15 -5.96 7.02
C THR A 138 -10.52 -5.31 5.81
N LEU A 139 -11.18 -5.46 4.66
CA LEU A 139 -10.67 -4.99 3.38
C LEU A 139 -11.31 -3.66 3.01
N SER A 140 -10.50 -2.71 2.51
CA SER A 140 -10.95 -1.39 2.09
C SER A 140 -10.12 -0.85 0.94
N GLN A 141 -10.67 0.13 0.22
CA GLN A 141 -9.89 1.00 -0.68
C GLN A 141 -9.36 2.25 0.02
N SER A 142 -9.78 2.50 1.26
CA SER A 142 -9.32 3.61 2.11
C SER A 142 -8.19 3.16 3.02
N VAL A 143 -7.27 4.08 3.32
CA VAL A 143 -6.24 3.89 4.36
C VAL A 143 -6.76 4.21 5.77
N TYR A 144 -7.93 4.83 5.88
CA TYR A 144 -8.52 5.23 7.16
C TYR A 144 -9.45 4.15 7.72
N PRO A 145 -9.74 4.17 9.03
CA PRO A 145 -10.68 3.26 9.65
C PRO A 145 -11.99 3.12 8.85
N THR A 146 -12.42 1.89 8.64
CA THR A 146 -13.66 1.54 7.94
C THR A 146 -14.78 1.35 8.96
N TYR A 147 -15.21 2.46 9.56
CA TYR A 147 -16.40 2.46 10.42
C TYR A 147 -17.63 1.88 9.70
N ASP A 148 -17.68 2.09 8.37
CA ASP A 148 -18.59 1.43 7.45
C ASP A 148 -17.77 0.58 6.46
N THR A 149 -18.09 -0.71 6.35
CA THR A 149 -17.60 -1.57 5.27
C THR A 149 -18.67 -1.59 4.18
N GLU A 150 -18.33 -1.18 2.95
CA GLU A 150 -19.17 -1.41 1.76
C GLU A 150 -19.28 -2.90 1.40
#